data_AF-A0A3A5QDF5-F1
#
_entry.id   AF-A0A3A5QDF5-F1
#
_cell.length_a   1.000
_cell.length_b   1.000
_cell.length_c   1.000
_cell.angle_alpha   90.00
_cell.angle_beta   90.00
_cell.angle_gamma   90.00
#
_symmetry.space_group_name_H-M   'P 1'
#
loop_
_entity.id
_entity.type
_entity.pdbx_description
1 polymer ?
#
loop_
_entity_poly.entity_id
_entity_poly.type
_entity_poly.pdbx_seq_one_letter_code
_entity_poly.pdbx_strand_id
1 'polypeptide(L)'
;MTKEKYLETKKQARVWFTVNILISLIAITGGSLVIISQSRHIPFLLMSLGAITLMNRVLITPAFNAKKEAEEQHPEWKDLSTKGTKIPVEDFQKGFLISVAALLIVIVGFFMFYRPLPKADPTVSNLTPKDVQILQELEEDIESNTPSNSNSLDIDKAKDLAEEAQRENWLKREE
;
A
#
# COMPACT_ATOMS: atom_id res chain seq x y z
N MET A 1 6.60 37.43 14.66
CA MET A 1 6.13 37.11 13.28
C MET A 1 5.31 38.29 12.77
N THR A 2 5.36 38.65 11.48
CA THR A 2 4.52 39.73 10.93
C THR A 2 3.12 39.22 10.55
N LYS A 3 2.11 40.11 10.55
CA LYS A 3 0.73 39.78 10.16
C LYS A 3 0.65 39.16 8.76
N GLU A 4 1.41 39.70 7.80
CA GLU A 4 1.48 39.18 6.43
C GLU A 4 2.03 37.75 6.43
N LYS A 5 3.16 37.52 7.12
CA LYS A 5 3.77 36.19 7.19
C LYS A 5 2.84 35.17 7.88
N TYR A 6 2.07 35.60 8.87
CA TYR A 6 1.05 34.77 9.51
C TYR A 6 -0.03 34.34 8.51
N LEU A 7 -0.54 35.27 7.70
CA LEU A 7 -1.56 34.96 6.69
C LEU A 7 -1.02 34.01 5.61
N GLU A 8 0.24 34.18 5.19
CA GLU A 8 0.92 33.27 4.26
C GLU A 8 0.95 31.86 4.84
N THR A 9 1.45 31.73 6.07
CA THR A 9 1.61 30.45 6.78
C THR A 9 0.27 29.78 7.03
N LYS A 10 -0.77 30.55 7.40
CA LYS A 10 -2.14 30.06 7.57
C LYS A 10 -2.73 29.51 6.27
N LYS A 11 -2.48 30.19 5.14
CA LYS A 11 -2.89 29.72 3.82
C LYS A 11 -2.12 28.47 3.42
N GLN A 12 -0.81 28.47 3.63
CA GLN A 12 0.09 27.35 3.34
C GLN A 12 -0.32 26.08 4.09
N ALA A 13 -0.54 26.17 5.40
CA ALA A 13 -1.01 25.06 6.21
C ALA A 13 -2.33 24.48 5.68
N ARG A 14 -3.29 25.34 5.30
CA ARG A 14 -4.57 24.90 4.73
C ARG A 14 -4.37 24.16 3.40
N VAL A 15 -3.57 24.72 2.49
CA VAL A 15 -3.30 24.11 1.18
C VAL A 15 -2.62 22.76 1.33
N TRP A 16 -1.54 22.67 2.10
CA TRP A 16 -0.82 21.41 2.28
C TRP A 16 -1.63 20.37 3.03
N PHE A 17 -2.47 20.79 3.98
CA PHE A 17 -3.43 19.89 4.61
C PHE A 17 -4.42 19.32 3.58
N THR A 18 -5.01 20.16 2.72
CA THR A 18 -5.92 19.70 1.65
C THR A 18 -5.23 18.72 0.69
N VAL A 19 -4.01 19.02 0.26
CA VAL A 19 -3.23 18.15 -0.62
C VAL A 19 -2.92 16.81 0.04
N ASN A 20 -2.56 16.82 1.34
CA ASN A 20 -2.32 15.59 2.10
C ASN A 20 -3.57 14.72 2.23
N ILE A 21 -4.74 15.32 2.46
CA ILE A 21 -6.02 14.59 2.43
C ILE A 21 -6.26 13.98 1.05
N LEU A 22 -6.04 14.71 -0.04
CA LEU A 22 -6.22 14.19 -1.40
C LEU A 22 -5.32 12.98 -1.69
N ILE A 23 -4.03 13.06 -1.35
CA ILE A 23 -3.08 11.95 -1.51
C ILE A 23 -3.49 10.76 -0.61
N SER A 24 -3.96 11.04 0.61
CA SER A 24 -4.43 10.00 1.51
C SER A 24 -5.65 9.25 0.96
N LEU A 25 -6.59 9.95 0.31
CA LEU A 25 -7.72 9.31 -0.36
C LEU A 25 -7.26 8.37 -1.48
N ILE A 26 -6.29 8.80 -2.30
CA ILE A 26 -5.70 7.97 -3.36
C ILE A 26 -5.03 6.73 -2.75
N ALA A 27 -4.25 6.91 -1.68
CA ALA A 27 -3.60 5.80 -0.98
C ALA A 27 -4.60 4.81 -0.38
N ILE A 28 -5.72 5.28 0.19
CA ILE A 28 -6.79 4.43 0.71
C ILE A 28 -7.43 3.63 -0.43
N THR A 29 -7.81 4.28 -1.53
CA THR A 29 -8.40 3.60 -2.69
C THR A 29 -7.44 2.54 -3.25
N GLY A 30 -6.16 2.90 -3.45
CA GLY A 30 -5.13 1.95 -3.87
C GLY A 30 -4.94 0.80 -2.86
N GLY A 31 -4.93 1.12 -1.57
CA GLY A 31 -4.77 0.14 -0.49
C GLY A 31 -5.89 -0.88 -0.47
N SER A 32 -7.14 -0.44 -0.61
CA SER A 32 -8.30 -1.34 -0.74
C SER A 32 -8.12 -2.31 -1.91
N LEU A 33 -7.68 -1.84 -3.08
CA LEU A 33 -7.43 -2.71 -4.24
C LEU A 33 -6.29 -3.72 -3.99
N VAL A 34 -5.20 -3.30 -3.34
CA VAL A 34 -4.08 -4.20 -3.01
C VAL A 34 -4.48 -5.26 -1.99
N ILE A 35 -5.36 -4.92 -1.04
CA ILE A 35 -5.89 -5.88 -0.05
C ILE A 35 -6.79 -6.91 -0.74
N ILE A 36 -7.75 -6.46 -1.57
CA ILE A 36 -8.69 -7.36 -2.27
C ILE A 36 -7.94 -8.34 -3.19
N SER A 37 -6.84 -7.89 -3.80
CA SER A 37 -6.05 -8.73 -4.69
C SER A 37 -5.19 -9.80 -3.99
N GLN A 38 -5.32 -9.97 -2.66
CA GLN A 38 -4.45 -10.85 -1.84
C GLN A 38 -2.96 -10.56 -2.05
N SER A 39 -2.63 -9.35 -2.50
CA SER A 39 -1.27 -8.98 -2.77
C SER A 39 -0.57 -8.51 -1.49
N ARG A 40 0.73 -8.22 -1.60
CA ARG A 40 1.59 -7.71 -0.53
C ARG A 40 1.16 -6.28 -0.16
N HIS A 41 0.08 -6.16 0.60
CA HIS A 41 -0.51 -4.90 1.03
C HIS A 41 0.31 -4.22 2.14
N ILE A 42 0.99 -4.98 3.00
CA ILE A 42 1.80 -4.43 4.10
C ILE A 42 2.87 -3.43 3.60
N PRO A 43 3.72 -3.77 2.60
CA PRO A 43 4.68 -2.81 2.06
C PRO A 43 4.04 -1.55 1.47
N PHE A 44 2.91 -1.69 0.76
CA PHE A 44 2.20 -0.56 0.18
C PHE A 44 1.67 0.40 1.26
N LEU A 45 1.09 -0.14 2.33
CA LEU A 45 0.60 0.66 3.46
C LEU A 45 1.74 1.38 4.17
N LEU A 46 2.86 0.70 4.43
CA LEU A 46 4.04 1.30 5.06
C LEU A 46 4.64 2.43 4.19
N MET A 47 4.72 2.22 2.88
CA MET A 47 5.23 3.22 1.94
C MET A 47 4.31 4.46 1.90
N SER A 48 2.99 4.25 1.85
CA SER A 48 1.99 5.32 1.87
C SER A 48 2.03 6.10 3.19
N LEU A 49 2.12 5.39 4.32
CA LEU A 49 2.25 6.00 5.64
C LEU A 49 3.56 6.81 5.76
N GLY A 50 4.65 6.31 5.20
CA GLY A 50 5.93 7.02 5.13
C GLY A 50 5.82 8.32 4.35
N ALA A 51 5.17 8.30 3.18
CA ALA A 51 4.96 9.48 2.35
C ALA A 51 4.09 10.54 3.05
N ILE A 52 2.97 10.12 3.66
CA ILE A 52 2.08 11.00 4.44
C ILE A 52 2.83 11.60 5.65
N THR A 53 3.60 10.77 6.38
CA THR A 53 4.38 11.20 7.54
C THR A 53 5.44 12.24 7.15
N LEU A 54 6.14 12.02 6.04
CA LEU A 54 7.14 12.96 5.52
C LEU A 54 6.50 14.31 5.17
N MET A 55 5.37 14.30 4.45
CA MET A 55 4.62 15.53 4.17
C MET A 55 4.17 16.24 5.44
N ASN A 56 3.65 15.48 6.41
CA ASN A 56 3.18 16.06 7.66
C ASN A 56 4.32 16.76 8.41
N ARG A 57 5.48 16.09 8.53
CA ARG A 57 6.68 16.63 9.18
C ARG A 57 7.26 17.85 8.47
N VAL A 58 7.31 17.86 7.14
CA VAL A 58 8.02 18.90 6.38
C VAL A 58 7.15 20.10 6.02
N LEU A 59 5.85 19.91 5.78
CA LEU A 59 4.95 20.95 5.28
C LEU A 59 3.90 21.39 6.28
N ILE A 60 3.28 20.45 7.00
CA ILE A 60 2.10 20.73 7.81
C ILE A 60 2.49 21.14 9.23
N THR A 61 3.24 20.30 9.94
CA THR A 61 3.68 20.55 11.33
C THR A 61 4.38 21.90 11.50
N PRO A 62 5.42 22.27 10.70
CA PRO A 62 6.08 23.55 10.89
C PRO A 62 5.14 24.73 10.63
N ALA A 63 4.30 24.66 9.60
CA ALA A 63 3.34 25.72 9.30
C ALA A 63 2.25 25.83 10.38
N PHE A 64 1.79 24.71 10.93
CA PHE A 64 0.78 24.68 11.99
C PHE A 64 1.33 25.19 13.32
N ASN A 65 2.56 24.82 13.67
CA ASN A 65 3.23 25.32 14.87
C ASN A 65 3.50 26.82 14.79
N ALA A 66 4.07 27.30 13.68
CA ALA A 66 4.29 28.73 13.47
C ALA A 66 2.97 29.54 13.50
N LYS A 67 1.91 28.99 12.92
CA LYS A 67 0.56 29.57 13.02
C LYS A 67 0.07 29.61 14.47
N LYS A 68 0.23 28.51 15.22
CA LYS A 68 -0.21 28.41 16.61
C LYS A 68 0.53 29.38 17.53
N GLU A 69 1.84 29.47 17.40
CA GLU A 69 2.68 30.42 18.16
C GLU A 69 2.29 31.88 17.90
N ALA A 70 1.97 32.21 16.64
CA ALA A 70 1.47 33.53 16.29
C ALA A 70 0.07 33.80 16.87
N GLU A 71 -0.81 32.80 16.93
CA GLU A 71 -2.14 32.91 17.54
C GLU A 71 -2.11 32.99 19.06
N GLU A 72 -1.06 32.48 19.71
CA GLU A 72 -0.83 32.64 21.15
C GLU A 72 -0.38 34.06 21.49
N GLN A 73 0.45 34.68 20.64
CA GLN A 73 0.89 36.07 20.80
C GLN A 73 -0.18 37.08 20.37
N HIS A 74 -0.99 36.73 19.36
CA HIS A 74 -1.98 37.58 18.73
C HIS A 74 -3.30 36.82 18.53
N PRO A 75 -4.13 36.67 19.58
CA PRO A 75 -5.39 35.94 19.49
C PRO A 75 -6.36 36.54 18.47
N GLU A 76 -6.27 37.85 18.21
CA GLU A 76 -7.07 38.57 17.22
C GLU A 76 -6.77 38.16 15.76
N TRP A 77 -5.66 37.45 15.52
CA TRP A 77 -5.30 37.00 14.17
C TRP A 77 -6.06 35.73 13.73
N LYS A 78 -6.68 35.00 14.66
CA LYS A 78 -7.46 33.79 14.37
C LYS A 78 -8.57 34.05 13.36
N ASP A 79 -9.23 35.20 13.44
CA ASP A 79 -10.37 35.55 12.57
C ASP A 79 -9.94 36.19 11.26
N LEU A 80 -8.65 36.50 11.09
CA LEU A 80 -8.17 37.10 9.85
C LEU A 80 -8.32 36.14 8.68
N SER A 81 -8.92 36.65 7.61
CA SER A 81 -9.07 35.93 6.35
C SER A 81 -7.73 35.86 5.60
N THR A 82 -7.48 34.72 4.97
CA THR A 82 -6.34 34.52 4.05
C THR A 82 -6.68 34.88 2.60
N LYS A 83 -7.87 35.46 2.36
CA LYS A 83 -8.28 35.93 1.02
C LYS A 83 -7.38 37.09 0.60
N GLY A 84 -6.75 36.97 -0.57
CA GLY A 84 -5.81 37.97 -1.11
C GLY A 84 -4.33 37.69 -0.80
N THR A 85 -4.02 36.85 0.19
CA THR A 85 -2.62 36.50 0.51
C THR A 85 -2.07 35.50 -0.51
N LYS A 86 -0.88 35.78 -1.05
CA LYS A 86 -0.15 34.86 -1.94
C LYS A 86 0.78 33.97 -1.12
N ILE A 87 1.00 32.74 -1.58
CA ILE A 87 2.02 31.88 -0.98
C ILE A 87 3.35 32.29 -1.63
N PRO A 88 4.43 32.52 -0.87
CA PRO A 88 5.74 32.77 -1.44
C PRO A 88 6.14 31.65 -2.41
N VAL A 89 6.71 32.04 -3.55
CA VAL A 89 6.98 31.11 -4.67
C VAL A 89 7.90 29.98 -4.26
N GLU A 90 8.92 30.27 -3.43
CA GLU A 90 9.88 29.28 -2.94
C GLU A 90 9.20 28.20 -2.07
N ASP A 91 8.38 28.61 -1.10
CA ASP A 91 7.63 27.68 -0.25
C ASP A 91 6.61 26.87 -1.05
N PHE A 92 5.98 27.50 -2.06
CA PHE A 92 5.09 26.82 -2.98
C PHE A 92 5.82 25.76 -3.81
N GLN A 93 6.96 26.10 -4.42
CA GLN A 93 7.77 25.18 -5.22
C GLN A 93 8.27 24.00 -4.39
N LYS A 94 8.78 24.27 -3.18
CA LYS A 94 9.22 23.24 -2.25
C LYS A 94 8.09 22.28 -1.89
N GLY A 95 6.95 22.82 -1.46
CA GLY A 95 5.80 21.98 -1.09
C GLY A 95 5.19 21.25 -2.28
N PHE A 96 5.19 21.86 -3.46
CA PHE A 96 4.76 21.22 -4.71
C PHE A 96 5.66 20.04 -5.04
N LEU A 97 6.98 20.21 -5.01
CA LEU A 97 7.92 19.14 -5.32
C LEU A 97 7.79 17.96 -4.34
N ILE A 98 7.66 18.26 -3.04
CA ILE A 98 7.45 17.24 -2.01
C ILE A 98 6.11 16.52 -2.21
N SER A 99 5.05 17.25 -2.54
CA SER A 99 3.75 16.65 -2.82
C SER A 99 3.77 15.75 -4.06
N VAL A 100 4.42 16.19 -5.14
CA VAL A 100 4.60 15.38 -6.35
C VAL A 100 5.42 14.12 -6.03
N ALA A 101 6.50 14.25 -5.28
CA ALA A 101 7.29 13.10 -4.85
C ALA A 101 6.47 12.11 -4.00
N ALA A 102 5.68 12.61 -3.04
CA ALA A 102 4.79 11.78 -2.22
C ALA A 102 3.73 11.06 -3.08
N LEU A 103 3.14 11.76 -4.04
CA LEU A 103 2.16 11.17 -4.96
C LEU A 103 2.81 10.09 -5.83
N LEU A 104 4.01 10.33 -6.37
CA LEU A 104 4.75 9.34 -7.15
C LEU A 104 5.09 8.10 -6.33
N ILE A 105 5.48 8.26 -5.06
CA ILE A 105 5.72 7.14 -4.15
C ILE A 105 4.46 6.29 -3.99
N VAL A 106 3.30 6.91 -3.80
CA VAL A 106 2.01 6.18 -3.68
C VAL A 106 1.67 5.46 -5.00
N ILE A 107 1.83 6.13 -6.15
CA ILE A 107 1.53 5.54 -7.46
C ILE A 107 2.47 4.37 -7.78
N VAL A 108 3.78 4.59 -7.68
CA VAL A 108 4.80 3.56 -7.95
C VAL A 108 4.65 2.41 -6.96
N GLY A 109 4.44 2.71 -5.68
CA GLY A 109 4.15 1.71 -4.66
C GLY A 109 2.93 0.87 -5.04
N PHE A 110 1.85 1.51 -5.50
CA PHE A 110 0.67 0.79 -5.96
C PHE A 110 1.02 -0.18 -7.09
N PHE A 111 1.66 0.28 -8.17
CA PHE A 111 2.02 -0.60 -9.29
C PHE A 111 3.02 -1.71 -8.93
N MET A 112 3.93 -1.44 -8.01
CA MET A 112 4.94 -2.41 -7.58
C MET A 112 4.35 -3.52 -6.71
N PHE A 113 3.34 -3.21 -5.90
CA PHE A 113 2.72 -4.15 -4.97
C PHE A 113 1.34 -4.64 -5.38
N TYR A 114 0.67 -4.00 -6.34
CA TYR A 114 -0.58 -4.48 -6.90
C TYR A 114 -0.28 -5.63 -7.87
N ARG A 115 -0.85 -6.81 -7.58
CA ARG A 115 -0.95 -7.88 -8.57
C ARG A 115 -2.42 -8.06 -8.89
N PRO A 116 -2.87 -7.89 -10.15
CA PRO A 116 -4.23 -8.25 -10.49
C PRO A 116 -4.42 -9.75 -10.22
N LEU A 117 -5.55 -10.11 -9.62
CA LEU A 117 -5.91 -11.52 -9.46
C LEU A 117 -5.84 -12.19 -10.84
N PRO A 118 -5.32 -13.44 -10.95
CA PRO A 118 -5.47 -14.20 -12.16
C PRO A 118 -6.95 -14.18 -12.52
N LYS A 119 -7.28 -13.63 -13.70
CA LYS A 119 -8.64 -13.80 -14.22
C LYS A 119 -8.84 -15.31 -14.28
N ALA A 120 -9.87 -15.82 -13.61
CA ALA A 120 -10.18 -17.23 -13.66
C ALA A 120 -10.21 -17.62 -15.14
N ASP A 121 -9.23 -18.45 -15.52
CA ASP A 121 -9.22 -19.06 -16.84
C ASP A 121 -10.56 -19.78 -16.95
N PRO A 122 -11.41 -19.54 -17.96
CA PRO A 122 -12.72 -20.19 -18.06
C PRO A 122 -12.61 -21.73 -18.08
N THR A 123 -11.40 -22.27 -18.23
CA THR A 123 -11.07 -23.69 -18.13
C THR A 123 -11.20 -24.28 -16.72
N VAL A 124 -11.00 -23.50 -15.63
CA VAL A 124 -11.13 -24.01 -14.24
C VAL A 124 -12.57 -24.06 -13.71
N SER A 125 -13.56 -23.58 -14.48
CA SER A 125 -14.98 -23.73 -14.13
C SER A 125 -15.53 -25.15 -14.32
N ASN A 126 -14.67 -26.14 -14.64
CA ASN A 126 -15.05 -27.55 -14.80
C ASN A 126 -14.51 -28.47 -13.68
N LEU A 127 -14.09 -27.91 -12.54
CA LEU A 127 -13.82 -28.75 -11.37
C LEU A 127 -15.15 -29.12 -10.71
N THR A 128 -15.49 -30.40 -10.80
CA THR A 128 -16.66 -30.99 -10.15
C THR A 128 -16.48 -30.89 -8.64
N PRO A 129 -17.57 -30.79 -7.84
CA PRO A 129 -17.47 -30.71 -6.37
C PRO A 129 -16.65 -31.83 -5.72
N LYS A 130 -16.51 -32.97 -6.40
CA LYS A 130 -15.66 -34.10 -5.99
C LYS A 130 -14.17 -33.77 -6.01
N ASP A 131 -13.71 -32.98 -6.97
CA ASP A 131 -12.30 -32.64 -7.12
C ASP A 131 -11.85 -31.68 -5.99
N VAL A 132 -12.74 -30.78 -5.58
CA VAL A 132 -12.51 -29.89 -4.42
C VAL A 132 -12.47 -30.69 -3.12
N GLN A 133 -13.32 -31.71 -2.99
CA GLN A 133 -13.36 -32.57 -1.81
C GLN A 133 -12.08 -33.42 -1.68
N ILE A 134 -11.58 -33.97 -2.79
CA ILE A 134 -10.33 -34.74 -2.83
C ILE A 134 -9.12 -33.87 -2.52
N LEU A 135 -9.09 -32.63 -3.02
CA LEU A 135 -7.99 -31.70 -2.71
C LEU A 135 -7.98 -31.28 -1.23
N GLN A 136 -9.17 -31.11 -0.64
CA GLN A 136 -9.32 -30.73 0.75
C GLN A 136 -8.99 -31.90 1.69
N GLU A 137 -9.38 -33.12 1.33
CA GLU A 137 -9.02 -34.36 2.03
C GLU A 137 -7.51 -34.62 1.94
N LEU A 138 -6.87 -34.34 0.79
CA LEU A 138 -5.42 -34.47 0.62
C LEU A 138 -4.64 -33.42 1.44
N GLU A 139 -5.15 -32.20 1.56
CA GLU A 139 -4.54 -31.15 2.39
C GLU A 139 -4.67 -31.47 3.88
N GLU A 140 -5.82 -31.99 4.32
CA GLU A 140 -6.06 -32.42 5.71
C GLU A 140 -5.24 -33.67 6.10
N ASP A 141 -5.01 -34.60 5.16
CA ASP A 141 -4.14 -35.77 5.38
C ASP A 141 -2.66 -35.38 5.49
N ILE A 142 -2.21 -34.35 4.77
CA ILE A 142 -0.83 -33.85 4.85
C ILE A 142 -0.60 -33.12 6.18
N GLU A 143 -1.60 -32.36 6.66
CA GLU A 143 -1.50 -31.64 7.94
C GLU A 143 -1.61 -32.58 9.16
N SER A 144 -2.47 -33.60 9.09
CA SER A 144 -2.70 -34.54 10.21
C SER A 144 -1.62 -35.61 10.37
N ASN A 145 -0.88 -35.94 9.30
CA ASN A 145 0.21 -36.94 9.35
C ASN A 145 1.60 -36.34 9.58
N THR A 146 1.72 -35.07 9.98
CA THR A 146 3.02 -34.47 10.34
C THR A 146 3.27 -34.60 11.85
N PRO A 147 4.05 -35.58 12.34
CA PRO A 147 4.55 -35.53 13.71
C PRO A 147 5.60 -34.42 13.81
N SER A 148 5.38 -33.50 14.74
CA SER A 148 6.34 -32.48 15.18
C SER A 148 7.59 -33.11 15.81
N ASN A 149 8.46 -33.75 15.02
CA ASN A 149 9.88 -33.91 15.30
C ASN A 149 10.65 -34.41 14.05
N SER A 150 11.86 -33.89 13.90
CA SER A 150 12.96 -34.30 13.00
C SER A 150 13.05 -33.65 11.61
N ASN A 151 14.19 -33.00 11.42
CA ASN A 151 14.72 -32.49 10.17
C ASN A 151 15.14 -33.66 9.26
N SER A 152 14.41 -33.91 8.17
CA SER A 152 14.96 -34.22 6.84
C SER A 152 13.81 -34.55 5.90
N LEU A 153 13.39 -33.58 5.08
CA LEU A 153 12.60 -33.88 3.90
C LEU A 153 13.57 -34.59 2.93
N ASP A 154 13.53 -35.92 2.84
CA ASP A 154 14.36 -36.68 1.89
C ASP A 154 13.85 -36.42 0.47
N ILE A 155 14.34 -35.32 -0.12
CA ILE A 155 14.01 -34.83 -1.47
C ILE A 155 14.26 -35.93 -2.52
N ASP A 156 15.20 -36.84 -2.28
CA ASP A 156 15.49 -37.97 -3.18
C ASP A 156 14.32 -38.95 -3.29
N LYS A 157 13.58 -39.20 -2.20
CA LYS A 157 12.41 -40.09 -2.22
C LYS A 157 11.24 -39.45 -2.97
N ALA A 158 11.05 -38.14 -2.81
CA ALA A 158 10.02 -37.40 -3.54
C ALA A 158 10.32 -37.34 -5.05
N LYS A 159 11.60 -37.28 -5.41
CA LYS A 159 12.05 -37.28 -6.81
C LYS A 159 11.84 -38.63 -7.49
N ASP A 160 12.17 -39.74 -6.81
CA ASP A 160 11.94 -41.08 -7.35
C ASP A 160 10.45 -41.35 -7.61
N LEU A 161 9.57 -40.93 -6.70
CA LEU A 161 8.11 -41.06 -6.87
C LEU A 161 7.57 -40.23 -8.04
N ALA A 162 8.12 -39.03 -8.25
CA ALA A 162 7.75 -38.19 -9.39
C ALA A 162 8.21 -38.78 -10.73
N GLU A 163 9.38 -39.43 -10.74
CA GLU A 163 9.93 -40.07 -11.94
C GLU A 163 9.15 -41.36 -12.31
N GLU A 164 8.71 -42.13 -11.31
CA GLU A 164 7.86 -43.31 -11.48
C GLU A 164 6.48 -42.93 -12.04
N ALA A 165 5.85 -41.89 -11.48
CA ALA A 165 4.56 -41.37 -11.96
C ALA A 165 4.63 -40.79 -13.40
N GLN A 166 5.78 -40.23 -13.80
CA GLN A 166 5.99 -39.85 -15.20
C GLN A 166 6.09 -41.08 -16.11
N ARG A 167 6.83 -42.12 -15.73
CA ARG A 167 6.97 -43.35 -16.55
C ARG A 167 5.64 -44.05 -16.76
N GLU A 168 4.81 -44.16 -15.74
CA GLU A 168 3.47 -44.75 -15.89
C GLU A 168 2.56 -43.93 -16.83
N ASN A 169 2.64 -42.60 -16.78
CA ASN A 169 1.90 -41.73 -17.71
C ASN A 169 2.42 -41.78 -19.15
N TRP A 170 3.71 -42.09 -19.34
CA TRP A 170 4.28 -42.34 -20.67
C TRP A 170 3.80 -43.68 -21.25
N LEU A 171 3.76 -44.74 -20.44
CA LEU A 171 3.29 -46.07 -20.82
C LEU A 171 1.81 -46.10 -21.22
N LYS A 172 0.96 -45.29 -20.56
CA LYS A 172 -0.46 -45.15 -20.92
C LYS A 172 -0.74 -44.35 -22.20
N ARG A 173 0.28 -43.74 -22.82
CA ARG A 173 0.12 -42.91 -24.02
C ARG A 173 0.44 -43.66 -25.33
N GLU A 174 0.97 -44.88 -25.24
CA GLU A 174 1.36 -45.71 -26.40
C GLU A 174 0.41 -46.90 -26.66
N GLU A 175 -0.70 -47.02 -25.91
CA GLU A 175 -1.87 -47.86 -26.26
C GLU A 175 -2.99 -47.01 -26.90
#